data_AF-A0AAJ3CF17-F1
#
_entry.id   AF-A0AAJ3CF17-F1
#
_cell.length_a   1.000
_cell.length_b   1.000
_cell.length_c   1.000
_cell.angle_alpha   90.00
_cell.angle_beta   90.00
_cell.angle_gamma   90.00
#
_symmetry.space_group_name_H-M   'P 1'
#
loop_
_entity.id
_entity.type
_entity.pdbx_description
1 polymer ?
#
loop_
_entity_poly.entity_id
_entity_poly.type
_entity_poly.pdbx_seq_one_letter_code
_entity_poly.pdbx_strand_id
1 'polypeptide(L)'
;MAQVFNAIGKDAWTHVPTQDMGIGGQIVSPHIGELSSFLDRYNEAPKWFKIKQLDWLLADALCYAEVNQTMHTWRYPKWTRSGKFRWGKLALKVGAFVLTWGLWLAILGLLSTISGWWIGIWVTLTILNVGFGIRSKIKRDKLMVSMIDAYHTLDSIHPSWSNTWNSLQKSKDLGAKWPTPLLRLVEDKSRGHHA
;
A
#
# COMPACT_ATOMS: atom_id res chain seq x y z
N MET A 1 1.05 -6.89 21.51
CA MET A 1 2.51 -6.76 21.63
C MET A 1 3.23 -8.08 21.35
N ALA A 2 2.99 -9.17 22.11
CA ALA A 2 3.72 -10.43 21.95
C ALA A 2 3.69 -11.09 20.55
N GLN A 3 2.63 -10.91 19.76
CA GLN A 3 2.53 -11.52 18.43
C GLN A 3 3.31 -10.77 17.33
N VAL A 4 3.56 -9.46 17.49
CA VAL A 4 4.42 -8.69 16.58
C VAL A 4 5.88 -9.08 16.78
N PHE A 5 6.26 -9.39 18.03
CA PHE A 5 7.57 -9.90 18.39
C PHE A 5 7.74 -11.41 18.16
N ASN A 6 6.67 -12.19 17.90
CA ASN A 6 6.79 -13.60 17.50
C ASN A 6 7.24 -13.78 16.04
N ALA A 7 7.31 -12.70 15.25
CA ALA A 7 8.04 -12.67 13.98
C ALA A 7 9.57 -12.55 14.18
N ILE A 8 10.02 -12.41 15.43
CA ILE A 8 11.42 -12.62 15.82
C ILE A 8 11.55 -14.12 16.05
N GLY A 9 11.73 -14.87 14.95
CA GLY A 9 12.34 -16.18 15.04
C GLY A 9 13.67 -16.02 15.78
N LYS A 10 14.00 -16.99 16.63
CA LYS A 10 15.03 -16.90 17.67
C LYS A 10 16.40 -16.33 17.25
N ASP A 11 16.75 -16.25 15.96
CA ASP A 11 18.06 -15.78 15.49
C ASP A 11 18.05 -14.88 14.22
N ALA A 12 16.89 -14.52 13.64
CA ALA A 12 16.83 -13.70 12.42
C ALA A 12 15.53 -12.89 12.27
N TRP A 13 15.59 -11.72 11.63
CA TRP A 13 14.40 -10.98 11.23
C TRP A 13 13.61 -11.82 10.23
N THR A 14 12.29 -11.88 10.36
CA THR A 14 11.43 -12.62 9.43
C THR A 14 10.49 -11.64 8.74
N HIS A 15 10.66 -11.49 7.42
CA HIS A 15 9.80 -10.64 6.60
C HIS A 15 8.39 -11.24 6.54
N VAL A 16 7.36 -10.43 6.77
CA VAL A 16 5.97 -10.90 6.72
C VAL A 16 5.47 -10.78 5.27
N PRO A 17 5.09 -11.88 4.60
CA PRO A 17 4.58 -11.81 3.24
C PRO A 17 3.37 -10.87 3.15
N THR A 18 3.28 -10.10 2.07
CA THR A 18 2.11 -9.23 1.76
C THR A 18 0.78 -9.98 1.77
N GLN A 19 0.80 -11.30 1.60
CA GLN A 19 -0.37 -12.18 1.64
C GLN A 19 -0.98 -12.30 3.04
N ASP A 20 -0.14 -12.20 4.07
CA ASP A 20 -0.50 -12.32 5.48
C ASP A 20 -0.72 -10.94 6.13
N MET A 21 -0.58 -9.86 5.36
CA MET A 21 -0.99 -8.51 5.76
C MET A 21 -2.50 -8.45 5.99
N GLY A 22 -2.94 -8.52 7.24
CA GLY A 22 -4.35 -8.35 7.57
C GLY A 22 -4.72 -8.57 9.03
N ILE A 23 -4.03 -9.48 9.72
CA ILE A 23 -4.27 -9.77 11.14
C ILE A 23 -3.27 -9.00 12.01
N GLY A 24 -1.97 -8.98 11.65
CA GLY A 24 -0.95 -8.18 12.35
C GLY A 24 -1.02 -6.67 12.08
N GLY A 25 -1.48 -6.27 10.90
CA GLY A 25 -1.51 -4.87 10.47
C GLY A 25 -2.48 -3.97 11.25
N GLN A 26 -3.58 -4.52 11.79
CA GLN A 26 -4.48 -3.77 12.68
C GLN A 26 -3.81 -3.43 14.02
N ILE A 27 -2.79 -4.19 14.43
CA ILE A 27 -2.08 -4.03 15.70
C ILE A 27 -0.92 -3.04 15.55
N VAL A 28 -0.29 -2.96 14.37
CA VAL A 28 0.89 -2.09 14.13
C VAL A 28 0.51 -0.66 13.68
N SER A 29 -0.61 -0.50 12.98
CA SER A 29 -1.05 0.81 12.44
C SER A 29 -1.21 1.95 13.47
N PRO A 30 -1.67 1.73 14.72
CA PRO A 30 -1.76 2.79 15.72
C PRO A 30 -0.41 3.29 16.23
N HIS A 31 0.64 2.47 16.10
CA HIS A 31 1.96 2.72 16.67
C HIS A 31 3.00 3.21 15.65
N ILE A 32 2.58 3.56 14.42
CA ILE A 32 3.48 4.06 13.37
C ILE A 32 4.25 5.30 13.84
N GLY A 33 3.56 6.23 14.51
CA GLY A 33 4.21 7.44 15.05
C GLY A 33 5.21 7.13 16.18
N GLU A 34 4.92 6.12 17.01
CA GLU A 34 5.85 5.68 18.06
C GLU A 34 7.06 4.97 17.44
N LEU A 35 6.84 4.12 16.44
CA LEU A 35 7.90 3.42 15.72
C LEU A 35 8.78 4.37 14.91
N SER A 36 8.20 5.39 14.27
CA SER A 36 8.96 6.42 13.57
C SER A 36 9.78 7.26 14.54
N SER A 37 9.23 7.61 15.69
CA SER A 37 9.93 8.35 16.74
C SER A 37 11.05 7.52 17.37
N PHE A 38 10.83 6.23 17.55
CA PHE A 38 11.85 5.29 18.00
C PHE A 38 12.98 5.17 16.98
N LEU A 39 12.65 5.03 15.69
CA LEU A 39 13.66 4.97 14.63
C LEU A 39 14.47 6.26 14.55
N ASP A 40 13.84 7.43 14.76
CA ASP A 40 14.56 8.70 14.76
C ASP A 40 15.62 8.76 15.88
N ARG A 41 15.23 8.38 17.11
CA ARG A 41 16.17 8.24 18.24
C ARG A 41 17.24 7.17 17.99
N TYR A 42 16.88 6.08 17.33
CA TYR A 42 17.81 5.02 16.98
C TYR A 42 18.82 5.46 15.90
N ASN A 43 18.40 6.30 14.94
CA ASN A 43 19.29 6.88 13.95
C ASN A 43 20.35 7.79 14.61
N GLU A 44 19.96 8.52 15.65
CA GLU A 44 20.86 9.38 16.45
C GLU A 44 21.70 8.60 17.47
N ALA A 45 21.36 7.34 17.73
CA ALA A 45 22.05 6.53 18.72
C ALA A 45 23.52 6.26 18.32
N PRO A 46 24.42 6.07 19.31
CA PRO A 46 25.80 5.72 19.07
C PRO A 46 25.96 4.45 18.22
N LYS A 47 27.02 4.37 17.41
CA LYS A 47 27.27 3.23 16.50
C LYS A 47 27.31 1.87 17.18
N TRP A 48 27.76 1.80 18.45
CA TRP A 48 27.82 0.54 19.22
C TRP A 48 26.44 -0.03 19.54
N PHE A 49 25.39 0.80 19.52
CA PHE A 49 24.00 0.38 19.74
C PHE A 49 23.32 -0.07 18.43
N LYS A 50 23.92 0.22 17.27
CA LYS A 50 23.34 -0.11 15.97
C LYS A 50 23.63 -1.56 15.61
N ILE A 51 22.57 -2.35 15.51
CA ILE A 51 22.64 -3.78 15.18
C ILE A 51 22.08 -3.97 13.79
N LYS A 52 22.83 -4.64 12.90
CA LYS A 52 22.44 -4.87 11.51
C LYS A 52 21.04 -5.51 11.40
N GLN A 53 20.72 -6.48 12.26
CA GLN A 53 19.39 -7.11 12.25
C GLN A 53 18.27 -6.17 12.67
N LEU A 54 18.55 -5.26 13.61
CA LEU A 54 17.58 -4.27 14.07
C LEU A 54 17.32 -3.20 13.00
N ASP A 55 18.33 -2.84 12.21
CA ASP A 55 18.17 -1.93 11.06
C ASP A 55 17.14 -2.48 10.06
N TRP A 56 17.29 -3.75 9.67
CA TRP A 56 16.36 -4.42 8.75
C TRP A 56 14.98 -4.59 9.36
N LEU A 57 14.90 -4.96 10.63
CA LEU A 57 13.62 -5.13 11.34
C LEU A 57 12.85 -3.81 11.43
N LEU A 58 13.51 -2.70 11.76
CA LEU A 58 12.87 -1.39 11.85
C LEU A 58 12.41 -0.89 10.48
N ALA A 59 13.22 -1.11 9.44
CA ALA A 59 12.84 -0.78 8.07
C ALA A 59 11.64 -1.61 7.60
N ASP A 60 11.66 -2.93 7.85
CA ASP A 60 10.56 -3.83 7.52
C ASP A 60 9.27 -3.47 8.26
N ALA A 61 9.34 -3.24 9.57
CA ALA A 61 8.19 -2.92 10.39
C ALA A 61 7.53 -1.59 9.98
N LEU A 62 8.31 -0.55 9.68
CA LEU A 62 7.77 0.74 9.21
C LEU A 62 7.17 0.64 7.81
N CYS A 63 7.85 -0.03 6.88
CA CYS A 63 7.31 -0.24 5.54
C CYS A 63 6.01 -1.07 5.59
N TYR A 64 5.99 -2.14 6.38
CA TYR A 64 4.80 -2.96 6.61
C TYR A 64 3.63 -2.12 7.11
N ALA A 65 3.88 -1.27 8.10
CA ALA A 65 2.85 -0.48 8.74
C ALA A 65 2.25 0.57 7.77
N GLU A 66 3.10 1.28 7.01
CA GLU A 66 2.69 2.27 6.01
C GLU A 66 1.93 1.64 4.84
N VAL A 67 2.42 0.51 4.32
CA VAL A 67 1.73 -0.25 3.27
C VAL A 67 0.36 -0.70 3.77
N ASN A 68 0.29 -1.27 4.97
CA ASN A 68 -0.98 -1.75 5.52
C ASN A 68 -1.96 -0.61 5.82
N GLN A 69 -1.50 0.52 6.36
CA GLN A 69 -2.33 1.71 6.59
C GLN A 69 -2.86 2.27 5.27
N THR A 70 -2.02 2.39 4.25
CA THR A 70 -2.40 2.89 2.93
C THR A 70 -3.44 1.97 2.28
N MET A 71 -3.24 0.66 2.35
CA MET A 71 -4.22 -0.31 1.86
C MET A 71 -5.55 -0.23 2.61
N HIS A 72 -5.53 -0.04 3.93
CA HIS A 72 -6.74 0.10 4.73
C HIS A 72 -7.49 1.39 4.37
N THR A 73 -6.76 2.50 4.26
CA THR A 73 -7.30 3.83 3.93
C THR A 73 -7.97 3.85 2.56
N TRP A 74 -7.39 3.16 1.57
CA TRP A 74 -7.96 3.08 0.23
C TRP A 74 -8.97 1.94 0.07
N ARG A 75 -9.31 1.23 1.15
CA ARG A 75 -10.21 0.06 1.13
C ARG A 75 -9.78 -0.96 0.07
N TYR A 76 -8.47 -1.15 -0.10
CA TYR A 76 -7.93 -2.04 -1.11
C TYR A 76 -8.39 -3.48 -0.79
N PRO A 77 -9.01 -4.19 -1.74
CA PRO A 77 -9.72 -5.42 -1.43
C PRO A 77 -8.77 -6.53 -0.97
N LYS A 78 -9.10 -7.22 0.13
CA LYS A 78 -8.29 -8.30 0.71
C LYS A 78 -7.90 -9.43 -0.26
N TRP A 79 -8.61 -9.61 -1.38
CA TRP A 79 -8.28 -10.64 -2.39
C TRP A 79 -7.00 -10.33 -3.17
N THR A 80 -6.57 -9.07 -3.29
CA THR A 80 -5.30 -8.73 -3.94
C THR A 80 -4.11 -9.07 -3.03
N ARG A 81 -4.39 -9.37 -1.75
CA ARG A 81 -3.38 -9.85 -0.80
C ARG A 81 -3.20 -11.37 -0.90
N SER A 82 -4.29 -12.14 -0.98
CA SER A 82 -4.24 -13.59 -0.81
C SER A 82 -4.14 -14.42 -2.11
N GLY A 83 -4.24 -13.84 -3.30
CA GLY A 83 -4.28 -14.59 -4.58
C GLY A 83 -5.49 -15.54 -4.74
N LYS A 84 -6.32 -15.72 -3.71
CA LYS A 84 -7.50 -16.59 -3.75
C LYS A 84 -8.72 -15.85 -4.30
N PHE A 85 -9.01 -16.12 -5.56
CA PHE A 85 -10.16 -15.61 -6.28
C PHE A 85 -11.47 -16.23 -5.74
N ARG A 86 -12.31 -15.44 -5.05
CA ARG A 86 -13.61 -15.91 -4.53
C ARG A 86 -14.75 -15.54 -5.49
N TRP A 87 -15.16 -16.51 -6.31
CA TRP A 87 -16.23 -16.39 -7.32
C TRP A 87 -17.55 -15.79 -6.81
N GLY A 88 -17.97 -16.11 -5.59
CA GLY A 88 -19.22 -15.57 -5.02
C GLY A 88 -19.24 -14.05 -4.84
N LYS A 89 -18.08 -13.42 -4.59
CA LYS A 89 -18.00 -11.94 -4.53
C LYS A 89 -17.90 -11.29 -5.90
N LEU A 90 -17.41 -12.03 -6.90
CA LEU A 90 -17.43 -11.60 -8.30
C LEU A 90 -18.88 -11.54 -8.81
N ALA A 91 -19.67 -12.57 -8.54
CA ALA A 91 -21.09 -12.62 -8.92
C ALA A 91 -21.88 -11.44 -8.34
N LEU A 92 -21.66 -11.10 -7.06
CA LEU A 92 -22.26 -9.92 -6.43
C LEU A 92 -21.86 -8.60 -7.11
N LYS A 93 -20.59 -8.48 -7.53
CA LYS A 93 -20.12 -7.31 -8.28
C LYS A 93 -20.73 -7.22 -9.68
N VAL A 94 -20.86 -8.36 -10.36
CA VAL A 94 -21.51 -8.42 -11.68
C VAL A 94 -22.99 -8.05 -11.55
N GLY A 95 -23.69 -8.57 -10.54
CA GLY A 95 -25.07 -8.19 -10.25
C GLY A 95 -25.24 -6.70 -9.95
N ALA A 96 -24.38 -6.13 -9.10
CA ALA A 96 -24.38 -4.70 -8.83
C ALA A 96 -24.06 -3.86 -10.09
N PHE A 97 -23.15 -4.34 -10.94
CA PHE A 97 -22.84 -3.70 -12.22
C PHE A 97 -24.05 -3.67 -13.15
N VAL A 98 -24.74 -4.81 -13.31
CA VAL A 98 -25.95 -4.92 -14.13
C VAL A 98 -27.06 -4.00 -13.62
N LEU A 99 -27.30 -3.94 -12.30
CA LEU A 99 -28.28 -3.02 -11.71
C LEU A 99 -27.91 -1.55 -11.96
N THR A 100 -26.64 -1.19 -11.80
CA THR A 100 -26.17 0.19 -12.01
C THR A 100 -26.31 0.61 -13.47
N TRP A 101 -25.97 -0.27 -14.41
CA TRP A 101 -26.16 -0.02 -15.85
C TRP A 101 -27.62 -0.03 -16.27
N GLY A 102 -28.45 -0.89 -15.68
CA GLY A 102 -29.89 -0.89 -15.90
C GLY A 102 -30.53 0.43 -15.49
N LEU A 103 -30.15 0.97 -14.33
CA LEU A 103 -30.61 2.28 -13.87
C LEU A 103 -30.12 3.40 -14.80
N TRP A 104 -28.87 3.34 -15.26
CA TRP A 104 -28.31 4.30 -16.20
C TRP A 104 -29.06 4.33 -17.54
N LEU A 105 -29.39 3.14 -18.08
CA LEU A 105 -30.18 2.99 -19.31
C LEU A 105 -31.63 3.46 -19.13
N ALA A 106 -32.24 3.22 -17.96
CA ALA A 106 -33.58 3.72 -17.66
C ALA A 106 -33.62 5.26 -17.63
N ILE A 107 -32.62 5.90 -17.01
CA ILE A 107 -32.47 7.36 -17.02
C ILE A 107 -32.26 7.87 -18.45
N LEU A 108 -31.42 7.20 -19.25
CA LEU A 108 -31.21 7.55 -20.65
C LEU A 108 -32.50 7.49 -21.46
N GLY A 109 -33.29 6.43 -21.27
CA GLY A 109 -34.61 6.28 -21.91
C GLY A 109 -35.56 7.39 -21.54
N LEU A 110 -35.60 7.79 -20.26
CA LEU A 110 -36.45 8.88 -19.78
C LEU A 110 -35.98 10.26 -20.28
N LEU A 111 -34.69 10.49 -20.41
CA LEU A 111 -34.16 11.74 -21.00
C LEU A 111 -34.43 11.83 -22.51
N SER A 112 -34.49 10.68 -23.19
CA SER A 112 -34.77 10.61 -24.62
C SER A 112 -36.19 11.06 -25.00
N THR A 113 -37.16 10.92 -24.10
CA THR A 113 -38.53 11.38 -24.32
C THR A 113 -38.72 12.88 -24.09
N ILE A 114 -37.76 13.53 -23.41
CA ILE A 114 -37.81 14.97 -23.10
C ILE A 114 -37.12 15.79 -24.20
N SER A 115 -35.85 15.50 -24.48
CA SER A 115 -35.08 16.15 -25.56
C SER A 115 -33.74 15.45 -25.78
N GLY A 116 -33.33 15.34 -27.06
CA GLY A 116 -32.04 14.76 -27.44
C GLY A 116 -30.82 15.50 -26.85
N TRP A 117 -30.97 16.78 -26.48
CA TRP A 117 -29.89 17.56 -25.86
C TRP A 117 -29.50 17.02 -24.47
N TRP A 118 -30.48 16.55 -23.68
CA TRP A 118 -30.22 15.97 -22.36
C TRP A 118 -29.44 14.66 -22.41
N ILE A 119 -29.61 13.88 -23.50
CA ILE A 119 -28.83 12.66 -23.74
C ILE A 119 -27.34 13.02 -23.85
N GLY A 120 -27.01 14.05 -24.63
CA GLY A 120 -25.63 14.51 -24.79
C GLY A 120 -24.99 14.94 -23.46
N ILE A 121 -25.73 15.68 -22.64
CA ILE A 121 -25.28 16.11 -21.30
C ILE A 121 -25.05 14.90 -20.39
N TRP A 122 -25.99 13.96 -20.33
CA TRP A 122 -25.90 12.77 -19.48
C TRP A 122 -24.73 11.86 -19.85
N VAL A 123 -24.52 11.63 -21.15
CA VAL A 123 -23.39 10.84 -21.66
C VAL A 123 -22.06 11.54 -21.34
N THR A 124 -21.98 12.86 -21.56
CA THR A 124 -20.76 13.63 -21.26
C THR A 124 -20.42 13.59 -19.77
N LEU A 125 -21.40 13.81 -18.89
CA LEU A 125 -21.20 13.69 -17.44
C LEU A 125 -20.76 12.29 -17.02
N THR A 126 -21.32 11.26 -17.65
CA THR A 126 -20.95 9.86 -17.39
C THR A 126 -19.51 9.59 -17.81
N ILE A 127 -19.10 10.01 -19.02
CA ILE A 127 -17.73 9.85 -19.51
C ILE A 127 -16.75 10.59 -18.62
N LEU A 128 -17.06 11.81 -18.18
CA LEU A 128 -16.23 12.55 -17.24
C LEU A 128 -16.12 11.80 -15.91
N ASN A 129 -17.23 11.41 -15.30
CA ASN A 129 -17.24 10.74 -14.00
C ASN A 129 -16.46 9.40 -14.04
N VAL A 130 -16.73 8.56 -15.05
CA VAL A 130 -16.05 7.28 -15.24
C VAL A 130 -14.58 7.48 -15.59
N GLY A 131 -14.26 8.42 -16.49
CA GLY A 131 -12.90 8.75 -16.90
C GLY A 131 -12.02 9.25 -15.75
N PHE A 132 -12.53 10.19 -14.95
CA PHE A 132 -11.85 10.67 -13.75
C PHE A 132 -11.70 9.57 -12.70
N GLY A 133 -12.75 8.74 -12.52
CA GLY A 133 -12.72 7.58 -11.61
C GLY A 133 -11.65 6.56 -12.00
N ILE A 134 -11.59 6.18 -13.28
CA ILE A 134 -10.59 5.23 -13.81
C ILE A 134 -9.19 5.80 -13.67
N ARG A 135 -8.97 7.08 -14.05
CA ARG A 135 -7.64 7.70 -13.96
C ARG A 135 -7.14 7.77 -12.51
N SER A 136 -8.02 8.12 -11.57
CA SER A 136 -7.71 8.13 -10.14
C SER A 136 -7.39 6.72 -9.64
N LYS A 137 -8.16 5.71 -10.05
CA LYS A 137 -7.94 4.32 -9.69
C LYS A 137 -6.60 3.79 -10.22
N ILE A 138 -6.30 3.99 -11.50
CA ILE A 138 -5.01 3.57 -12.11
C ILE A 138 -3.83 4.19 -11.36
N LYS A 139 -3.90 5.47 -11.02
CA LYS A 139 -2.86 6.15 -10.23
C LYS A 139 -2.67 5.49 -8.86
N ARG A 140 -3.77 5.23 -8.14
CA ARG A 140 -3.73 4.56 -6.82
C ARG A 140 -3.19 3.15 -6.91
N ASP A 141 -3.62 2.37 -7.90
CA ASP A 141 -3.19 0.98 -8.11
C ASP A 141 -1.68 0.95 -8.44
N LYS A 142 -1.21 1.85 -9.31
CA LYS A 142 0.23 1.99 -9.64
C LYS A 142 1.06 2.35 -8.40
N LEU A 143 0.58 3.29 -7.59
CA LEU A 143 1.25 3.68 -6.35
C LEU A 143 1.29 2.52 -5.34
N MET A 144 0.17 1.82 -5.15
CA MET A 144 0.08 0.66 -4.25
C MET A 144 1.03 -0.46 -4.67
N VAL A 145 1.09 -0.79 -5.96
CA VAL A 145 2.04 -1.79 -6.49
C VAL A 145 3.46 -1.36 -6.21
N SER A 146 3.81 -0.10 -6.43
CA SER A 146 5.16 0.40 -6.15
C SER A 146 5.52 0.38 -4.66
N MET A 147 4.56 0.60 -3.76
CA MET A 147 4.79 0.51 -2.31
C MET A 147 4.97 -0.94 -1.85
N ILE A 148 4.20 -1.87 -2.41
CA ILE A 148 4.34 -3.31 -2.18
C ILE A 148 5.70 -3.80 -2.70
N ASP A 149 6.11 -3.36 -3.89
CA ASP A 149 7.40 -3.68 -4.49
C ASP A 149 8.56 -3.22 -3.59
N ALA A 150 8.49 -1.97 -3.10
CA ALA A 150 9.46 -1.46 -2.12
C ALA A 150 9.49 -2.29 -0.83
N TYR A 151 8.33 -2.73 -0.33
CA TYR A 151 8.28 -3.63 0.82
C TYR A 151 8.91 -5.00 0.53
N HIS A 152 8.67 -5.58 -0.64
CA HIS A 152 9.28 -6.86 -1.04
C HIS A 152 10.80 -6.80 -1.16
N THR A 153 11.39 -5.64 -1.45
CA THR A 153 12.86 -5.52 -1.44
C THR A 153 13.49 -5.64 -0.05
N LEU A 154 12.70 -5.55 1.02
CA LEU A 154 13.13 -5.81 2.41
C LEU A 154 13.06 -7.30 2.78
N ASP A 155 12.71 -8.16 1.83
CA ASP A 155 12.68 -9.61 2.05
C ASP A 155 14.06 -10.13 2.47
N SER A 156 14.03 -10.99 3.48
CA SER A 156 15.16 -11.64 4.14
C SER A 156 16.01 -12.53 3.21
N ILE A 157 15.49 -12.91 2.03
CA ILE A 157 16.14 -13.84 1.10
C ILE A 157 17.29 -13.17 0.34
N HIS A 158 17.13 -11.91 -0.08
CA HIS A 158 18.15 -11.16 -0.82
C HIS A 158 18.23 -9.68 -0.37
N PRO A 159 18.67 -9.43 0.89
CA PRO A 159 18.66 -8.10 1.46
C PRO A 159 19.68 -7.18 0.78
N SER A 160 19.20 -6.13 0.11
CA SER A 160 20.04 -5.11 -0.54
C SER A 160 19.53 -3.71 -0.25
N TRP A 161 20.25 -2.97 0.59
CA TRP A 161 19.91 -1.58 0.94
C TRP A 161 19.84 -0.66 -0.28
N SER A 162 20.65 -0.91 -1.30
CA SER A 162 20.62 -0.15 -2.56
C SER A 162 19.31 -0.39 -3.33
N ASN A 163 18.86 -1.64 -3.43
CA ASN A 163 17.60 -1.98 -4.10
C ASN A 163 16.40 -1.42 -3.32
N THR A 164 16.45 -1.48 -1.99
CA THR A 164 15.44 -0.90 -1.12
C THR A 164 15.37 0.61 -1.26
N TRP A 165 16.50 1.31 -1.25
CA TRP A 165 16.55 2.76 -1.45
C TRP A 165 15.93 3.16 -2.78
N ASN A 166 16.33 2.51 -3.87
CA ASN A 166 15.81 2.79 -5.21
C ASN A 166 14.30 2.57 -5.31
N SER A 167 13.78 1.53 -4.67
CA SER A 167 12.36 1.19 -4.69
C SER A 167 11.52 2.14 -3.81
N LEU A 168 12.05 2.55 -2.66
CA LEU A 168 11.45 3.58 -1.81
C LEU A 168 11.43 4.95 -2.51
N GLN A 169 12.51 5.32 -3.21
CA GLN A 169 12.57 6.57 -3.96
C GLN A 169 11.58 6.58 -5.13
N LYS A 170 11.54 5.49 -5.91
CA LYS A 170 10.56 5.32 -7.00
C LYS A 170 9.12 5.40 -6.52
N SER A 171 8.80 4.80 -5.37
CA SER A 171 7.45 4.89 -4.80
C SER A 171 7.16 6.28 -4.23
N LYS A 172 8.15 6.97 -3.65
CA LYS A 172 8.05 8.37 -3.21
C LYS A 172 7.73 9.30 -4.38
N ASP A 173 8.39 9.13 -5.53
CA ASP A 173 8.16 9.91 -6.74
C ASP A 173 6.74 9.71 -7.31
N LEU A 174 6.14 8.53 -7.07
CA LEU A 174 4.74 8.23 -7.39
C LEU A 174 3.75 8.79 -6.36
N GLY A 175 4.22 9.37 -5.26
CA GLY A 175 3.42 10.00 -4.21
C GLY A 175 3.31 9.20 -2.91
N ALA A 176 4.15 8.19 -2.68
CA ALA A 176 4.18 7.48 -1.39
C ALA A 176 4.69 8.39 -0.27
N LYS A 177 4.05 8.31 0.90
CA LYS A 177 4.41 9.08 2.08
C LYS A 177 5.22 8.22 3.05
N TRP A 178 6.47 7.94 2.70
CA TRP A 178 7.38 7.23 3.61
C TRP A 178 7.83 8.14 4.76
N PRO A 179 7.92 7.64 6.00
CA PRO A 179 8.49 8.36 7.13
C PRO A 179 9.92 8.83 6.84
N THR A 180 10.24 10.08 7.18
CA THR A 180 11.60 10.63 7.03
C THR A 180 12.67 9.79 7.74
N PRO A 181 12.45 9.28 8.97
CA PRO A 181 13.46 8.46 9.66
C PRO A 181 13.78 7.15 8.92
N LEU A 182 12.78 6.57 8.23
CA LEU A 182 12.96 5.37 7.40
C LEU A 182 13.83 5.67 6.19
N LEU A 183 13.52 6.75 5.46
CA LEU A 183 14.31 7.16 4.31
C LEU A 183 15.76 7.42 4.69
N ARG A 184 15.99 8.13 5.81
CA ARG A 184 17.33 8.42 6.32
C ARG A 184 18.12 7.14 6.64
N LEU A 185 17.51 6.18 7.35
CA LEU A 185 18.14 4.90 7.67
C LEU A 185 18.58 4.17 6.39
N VAL A 186 17.68 4.05 5.41
CA VAL A 186 17.94 3.31 4.17
C VAL A 186 18.97 4.03 3.30
N GLU A 187 18.92 5.37 3.23
CA GLU A 187 19.90 6.20 2.52
C GLU A 187 21.32 6.00 3.09
N ASP A 188 21.47 6.13 4.41
CA ASP A 188 22.76 5.99 5.11
C ASP A 188 23.36 4.59 4.90
N LYS A 189 22.51 3.56 4.93
CA LYS A 189 22.93 2.16 4.72
C LYS A 189 23.21 1.85 3.25
N SER A 190 22.46 2.43 2.31
CA SER A 190 22.68 2.24 0.87
C SER A 190 23.98 2.87 0.38
N ARG A 191 24.39 4.00 0.98
CA ARG A 191 25.64 4.70 0.67
C ARG A 191 26.87 4.10 1.36
N GLY A 192 26.69 3.08 2.18
CA GLY A 192 27.78 2.44 2.92
C GLY A 192 28.35 3.30 4.06
N HIS A 193 27.67 4.38 4.48
CA HIS A 193 28.17 5.24 5.55
C HIS A 193 28.22 4.54 6.92
N HIS A 194 27.53 3.41 7.07
CA HIS A 194 27.47 2.60 8.30
C HIS A 194 27.44 1.08 8.02
N ALA A 195 28.28 0.61 7.10
CA ALA A 195 28.62 -0.81 6.98
C ALA A 195 29.49 -1.26 8.17
#